data_AF-A0A2T6JC78-F1
#
_entry.id   AF-A0A2T6JC78-F1
#
_cell.length_a   1.000
_cell.length_b   1.000
_cell.length_c   1.000
_cell.angle_alpha   90.00
_cell.angle_beta   90.00
_cell.angle_gamma   90.00
#
_symmetry.space_group_name_H-M   'P 1'
#
loop_
_entity.id
_entity.type
_entity.pdbx_description
1 polymer ?
#
loop_
_entity_poly.entity_id
_entity_poly.type
_entity_poly.pdbx_seq_one_letter_code
_entity_poly.pdbx_strand_id
1 'polypeptide(L)'
;MHSRRSLLPRAHWRLLVGGATAMVALLVLSACSTPRTPEGIQPVAGFDVDRYAGHWHEVARIENSFERGLSLTTATYSRNADNTIKVVNRGYDPVRKQWKEAEGRAEFVGSPDRAALKVSFFGPFYGGYNVVALDENYQWAMVVGSSTDYVWVLSRTPTLPWHVREHLMERAQALGVDVSKIVWAQPAAEQHARRAAVRT
;
A
#
# COMPACT_ATOMS: atom_id res chain seq x y z
N MET A 1 -35.64 -55.37 -55.99
CA MET A 1 -36.25 -55.72 -54.69
C MET A 1 -35.80 -54.71 -53.65
N HIS A 2 -36.78 -54.05 -53.05
CA HIS A 2 -36.81 -53.17 -51.89
C HIS A 2 -35.53 -52.96 -51.05
N SER A 3 -35.14 -51.70 -50.89
CA SER A 3 -34.64 -51.21 -49.59
C SER A 3 -34.99 -49.73 -49.43
N ARG A 4 -36.18 -49.47 -48.85
CA ARG A 4 -36.52 -48.17 -48.26
C ARG A 4 -35.76 -48.08 -46.93
N ARG A 5 -34.80 -47.17 -46.81
CA ARG A 5 -34.18 -46.85 -45.52
C ARG A 5 -35.13 -45.96 -44.74
N SER A 6 -35.68 -46.50 -43.67
CA SER A 6 -36.52 -45.84 -42.68
C SER A 6 -35.73 -44.81 -41.87
N LEU A 7 -36.32 -43.63 -41.72
CA LEU A 7 -35.87 -42.54 -40.86
C LEU A 7 -36.23 -42.88 -39.41
N LEU A 8 -35.26 -42.90 -38.50
CA LEU A 8 -35.51 -42.87 -37.06
C LEU A 8 -35.26 -41.44 -36.52
N PRO A 9 -36.07 -40.97 -35.55
CA PRO A 9 -36.11 -39.58 -35.13
C PRO A 9 -34.93 -39.19 -34.22
N ARG A 10 -34.45 -37.95 -34.41
CA ARG A 10 -33.41 -37.31 -33.59
C ARG A 10 -33.89 -37.16 -32.14
N ALA A 11 -33.19 -37.77 -31.19
CA ALA A 11 -33.45 -37.60 -29.77
C ALA A 11 -33.17 -36.15 -29.33
N HIS A 12 -34.14 -35.57 -28.63
CA HIS A 12 -34.09 -34.21 -28.10
C HIS A 12 -33.30 -34.19 -26.78
N TRP A 13 -32.01 -33.84 -26.82
CA TRP A 13 -31.25 -33.53 -25.60
C TRP A 13 -31.53 -32.09 -25.17
N ARG A 14 -32.67 -31.88 -24.50
CA ARG A 14 -32.98 -30.60 -23.85
C ARG A 14 -32.33 -30.54 -22.46
N LEU A 15 -31.46 -29.55 -22.32
CA LEU A 15 -31.28 -28.70 -21.12
C LEU A 15 -30.64 -29.35 -19.88
N LEU A 16 -29.30 -29.40 -19.85
CA LEU A 16 -28.51 -29.42 -18.61
C LEU A 16 -27.29 -28.49 -18.71
N VAL A 17 -27.49 -27.21 -19.01
CA VAL A 17 -26.38 -26.21 -19.02
C VAL A 17 -26.69 -24.97 -18.15
N GLY A 18 -27.86 -24.89 -17.51
CA GLY A 18 -28.29 -23.67 -16.80
C GLY A 18 -27.74 -23.44 -15.39
N GLY A 19 -27.09 -24.42 -14.75
CA GLY A 19 -26.75 -24.35 -13.32
C GLY A 19 -25.34 -23.87 -12.98
N ALA A 20 -24.36 -24.12 -13.86
CA ALA A 20 -22.94 -23.89 -13.53
C ALA A 20 -22.46 -22.45 -13.79
N THR A 21 -23.16 -21.68 -14.63
CA THR A 21 -22.79 -20.30 -14.97
C THR A 21 -23.14 -19.28 -13.89
N ALA A 22 -24.11 -19.57 -13.02
CA ALA A 22 -24.54 -18.63 -11.97
C ALA A 22 -23.58 -18.56 -10.76
N MET A 23 -22.78 -19.61 -10.51
CA MET A 23 -21.91 -19.68 -9.32
C MET A 23 -20.55 -18.99 -9.51
N VAL A 24 -20.08 -18.86 -10.76
CA VAL A 24 -18.84 -18.13 -11.10
C VAL A 24 -19.06 -16.61 -11.05
N ALA A 25 -20.27 -16.12 -11.31
CA ALA A 25 -20.59 -14.69 -11.29
C ALA A 25 -20.57 -14.06 -9.88
N LEU A 26 -20.78 -14.85 -8.81
CA LEU A 26 -20.76 -14.33 -7.43
C LEU A 26 -19.35 -14.15 -6.85
N LEU A 27 -18.34 -14.83 -7.37
CA LEU A 27 -16.96 -14.72 -6.90
C LEU A 27 -16.21 -13.49 -7.46
N VAL A 28 -16.74 -12.86 -8.50
CA VAL A 28 -16.14 -11.67 -9.13
C VAL A 28 -16.52 -10.37 -8.40
N LEU A 29 -17.59 -10.36 -7.60
CA LEU A 29 -18.09 -9.14 -6.95
C LEU A 29 -17.29 -8.71 -5.70
N SER A 30 -16.43 -9.57 -5.14
CA SER A 30 -15.62 -9.24 -3.95
C SER A 30 -14.27 -8.60 -4.28
N ALA A 31 -13.87 -8.54 -5.56
CA ALA A 31 -12.55 -8.05 -5.99
C ALA A 31 -12.47 -6.53 -6.22
N CYS A 32 -13.55 -5.79 -5.96
CA CYS A 32 -13.62 -4.34 -6.11
C CYS A 32 -13.99 -3.62 -4.80
N SER A 33 -13.57 -4.13 -3.64
CA SER A 33 -13.73 -3.38 -2.39
C SER A 33 -12.70 -2.25 -2.35
N THR A 34 -13.16 -1.01 -2.44
CA THR A 34 -12.32 0.15 -2.16
C THR A 34 -12.03 0.16 -0.65
N PRO A 35 -10.76 0.19 -0.24
CA PRO A 35 -10.42 0.27 1.18
C PRO A 35 -11.00 1.57 1.72
N ARG A 36 -11.78 1.44 2.81
CA ARG A 36 -12.29 2.58 3.56
C ARG A 36 -11.23 3.00 4.55
N THR A 37 -11.22 4.30 4.87
CA THR A 37 -10.46 4.81 6.01
C THR A 37 -10.90 4.06 7.28
N PRO A 38 -9.96 3.61 8.13
CA PRO A 38 -10.31 2.89 9.35
C PRO A 38 -11.14 3.75 10.30
N GLU A 39 -11.94 3.11 11.13
CA GLU A 39 -12.72 3.82 12.16
C GLU A 39 -11.79 4.62 13.09
N GLY A 40 -12.21 5.84 13.46
CA GLY A 40 -11.41 6.73 14.30
C GLY A 40 -10.25 7.44 13.59
N ILE A 41 -9.89 7.03 12.36
CA ILE A 41 -8.84 7.68 11.57
C ILE A 41 -9.41 8.86 10.79
N GLN A 42 -8.77 10.01 10.92
CA GLN A 42 -9.12 11.24 10.20
C GLN A 42 -7.94 11.69 9.34
N PRO A 43 -8.01 11.46 8.01
CA PRO A 43 -6.99 11.92 7.08
C PRO A 43 -6.94 13.45 7.02
N VAL A 44 -5.73 13.98 6.82
CA VAL A 44 -5.46 15.42 6.69
C VAL A 44 -6.34 16.04 5.60
N ALA A 45 -6.93 17.19 5.92
CA ALA A 45 -7.66 18.04 4.98
C ALA A 45 -6.77 19.16 4.43
N GLY A 46 -7.15 19.75 3.30
CA GLY A 46 -6.31 20.73 2.60
C GLY A 46 -5.05 20.11 2.01
N PHE A 47 -5.12 18.82 1.65
CA PHE A 47 -4.00 18.07 1.10
C PHE A 47 -3.68 18.52 -0.32
N ASP A 48 -2.41 18.79 -0.57
CA ASP A 48 -1.86 19.13 -1.87
C ASP A 48 -0.89 18.03 -2.30
N VAL A 49 -1.35 17.18 -3.22
CA VAL A 49 -0.56 16.04 -3.70
C VAL A 49 0.64 16.46 -4.55
N ASP A 50 0.62 17.64 -5.17
CA ASP A 50 1.78 18.11 -5.93
C ASP A 50 2.91 18.50 -4.97
N ARG A 51 2.57 19.09 -3.81
CA ARG A 51 3.53 19.31 -2.71
C ARG A 51 3.96 18.02 -2.03
N TYR A 52 3.10 17.00 -2.01
CA TYR A 52 3.42 15.68 -1.47
C TYR A 52 4.26 14.83 -2.43
N ALA A 53 4.25 15.12 -3.72
CA ALA A 53 5.00 14.38 -4.73
C ALA A 53 6.52 14.43 -4.48
N GLY A 54 7.26 13.56 -5.17
CA GLY A 54 8.71 13.43 -5.05
C GLY A 54 9.15 12.41 -4.01
N HIS A 55 10.38 12.56 -3.54
CA HIS A 55 11.09 11.56 -2.75
C HIS A 55 10.80 11.66 -1.25
N TRP A 56 10.62 10.51 -0.61
CA TRP A 56 10.46 10.36 0.84
C TRP A 56 11.32 9.22 1.36
N HIS A 57 11.99 9.45 2.48
CA HIS A 57 12.60 8.41 3.30
C HIS A 57 11.56 7.84 4.25
N GLU A 58 11.47 6.52 4.32
CA GLU A 58 10.77 5.85 5.40
C GLU A 58 11.67 5.82 6.63
N VAL A 59 11.32 6.61 7.64
CA VAL A 59 12.13 6.77 8.85
C VAL A 59 11.57 5.98 10.04
N ALA A 60 10.34 5.50 9.95
CA ALA A 60 9.80 4.49 10.86
C ALA A 60 8.65 3.73 10.21
N ARG A 61 8.38 2.52 10.70
CA ARG A 61 7.20 1.72 10.34
C ARG A 61 6.82 0.73 11.43
N ILE A 62 5.59 0.21 11.38
CA ILE A 62 5.33 -1.13 11.92
C ILE A 62 5.80 -2.16 10.88
N GLU A 63 6.47 -3.23 11.31
CA GLU A 63 7.01 -4.20 10.36
C GLU A 63 5.92 -4.94 9.58
N ASN A 64 5.94 -4.75 8.26
CA ASN A 64 5.05 -5.45 7.34
C ASN A 64 5.78 -6.63 6.68
N SER A 65 5.04 -7.69 6.33
CA SER A 65 5.62 -8.89 5.72
C SER A 65 6.35 -8.62 4.40
N PHE A 66 5.85 -7.67 3.58
CA PHE A 66 6.42 -7.31 2.28
C PHE A 66 7.69 -6.44 2.37
N GLU A 67 7.91 -5.76 3.50
CA GLU A 67 9.04 -4.86 3.75
C GLU A 67 10.07 -5.45 4.72
N ARG A 68 9.77 -6.62 5.30
CA ARG A 68 10.58 -7.26 6.33
C ARG A 68 12.04 -7.43 5.91
N GLY A 69 12.94 -6.97 6.77
CA GLY A 69 14.39 -7.05 6.56
C GLY A 69 14.96 -6.04 5.57
N LEU A 70 14.13 -5.17 4.96
CA LEU A 70 14.64 -4.07 4.12
C LEU A 70 15.08 -2.89 4.97
N SER A 71 16.16 -2.26 4.53
CA SER A 71 16.77 -1.04 5.08
C SER A 71 16.85 0.04 4.01
N LEU A 72 17.10 1.31 4.40
CA LEU A 72 17.21 2.44 3.46
C LEU A 72 15.96 2.54 2.55
N THR A 73 14.79 2.33 3.15
CA THR A 73 13.51 2.32 2.44
C THR A 73 13.08 3.72 2.06
N THR A 74 12.59 3.86 0.83
CA THR A 74 12.14 5.13 0.26
C THR A 74 10.89 4.92 -0.57
N ALA A 75 10.03 5.93 -0.60
CA ALA A 75 8.89 6.01 -1.50
C ALA A 75 9.03 7.26 -2.39
N THR A 76 8.77 7.11 -3.68
CA THR A 76 8.73 8.25 -4.62
C THR A 76 7.37 8.32 -5.28
N TYR A 77 6.74 9.49 -5.20
CA TYR A 77 5.40 9.73 -5.72
C TYR A 77 5.45 10.65 -6.93
N SER A 78 4.71 10.33 -8.00
CA SER A 78 4.55 11.22 -9.15
C SER A 78 3.12 11.16 -9.69
N ARG A 79 2.54 12.31 -10.00
CA ARG A 79 1.19 12.39 -10.56
C ARG A 79 1.19 11.99 -12.04
N ASN A 80 0.22 11.16 -12.41
CA ASN A 80 -0.06 10.77 -13.80
C ASN A 80 -1.06 11.72 -14.45
N ALA A 81 -1.17 11.68 -15.77
CA ALA A 81 -2.12 12.51 -16.53
C ALA A 81 -3.60 12.20 -16.22
N ASP A 82 -3.90 10.98 -15.74
CA ASP A 82 -5.24 10.55 -15.33
C ASP A 82 -5.55 10.89 -13.85
N ASN A 83 -4.76 11.77 -13.23
CA ASN A 83 -4.83 12.18 -11.82
C ASN A 83 -4.55 11.07 -10.80
N THR A 84 -4.13 9.88 -11.24
CA THR A 84 -3.59 8.88 -10.32
C THR A 84 -2.16 9.20 -9.94
N ILE A 85 -1.65 8.53 -8.91
CA ILE A 85 -0.30 8.72 -8.43
C ILE A 85 0.49 7.43 -8.65
N LYS A 86 1.57 7.50 -9.41
CA LYS A 86 2.57 6.43 -9.45
C LYS A 86 3.34 6.43 -8.14
N VAL A 87 3.52 5.24 -7.58
CA VAL A 87 4.26 4.99 -6.34
C VAL A 87 5.43 4.08 -6.66
N VAL A 88 6.66 4.49 -6.34
CA VAL A 88 7.85 3.63 -6.45
C VAL A 88 8.45 3.47 -5.07
N ASN A 89 8.32 2.27 -4.50
CA ASN A 89 8.94 1.89 -3.25
C ASN A 89 10.25 1.16 -3.52
N ARG A 90 11.32 1.54 -2.83
CA ARG A 90 12.65 0.95 -2.98
C ARG A 90 13.26 0.70 -1.60
N GLY A 91 13.94 -0.43 -1.44
CA GLY A 91 14.62 -0.78 -0.19
C GLY A 91 15.79 -1.73 -0.43
N TYR A 92 16.78 -1.69 0.45
CA TYR A 92 17.99 -2.51 0.37
C TYR A 92 17.84 -3.77 1.24
N ASP A 93 18.00 -4.94 0.64
CA ASP A 93 18.07 -6.26 1.31
C ASP A 93 19.54 -6.51 1.70
N PRO A 94 19.91 -6.41 2.99
CA PRO A 94 21.29 -6.54 3.44
C PRO A 94 21.81 -7.98 3.38
N VAL A 95 20.91 -8.97 3.44
CA VAL A 95 21.27 -10.39 3.38
C VAL A 95 21.66 -10.76 1.95
N ARG A 96 20.83 -10.36 0.97
CA ARG A 96 21.08 -10.60 -0.46
C ARG A 96 22.01 -9.56 -1.10
N LYS A 97 22.32 -8.48 -0.38
CA LYS A 97 23.15 -7.35 -0.82
C LYS A 97 22.64 -6.67 -2.09
N GLN A 98 21.34 -6.56 -2.25
CA GLN A 98 20.71 -6.01 -3.45
C GLN A 98 19.59 -5.03 -3.12
N TRP A 99 19.31 -4.14 -4.06
CA TRP A 99 18.11 -3.29 -4.00
C TRP A 99 16.89 -4.07 -4.49
N LYS A 100 15.76 -3.87 -3.81
CA LYS A 100 14.44 -4.29 -4.25
C LYS A 100 13.60 -3.06 -4.53
N GLU A 101 12.74 -3.18 -5.52
CA GLU A 101 11.85 -2.11 -5.96
C GLU A 101 10.47 -2.69 -6.25
N ALA A 102 9.44 -1.92 -5.96
CA ALA A 102 8.05 -2.21 -6.31
C ALA A 102 7.39 -0.93 -6.84
N GLU A 103 6.73 -1.06 -7.99
CA GLU A 103 5.94 0.01 -8.59
C GLU A 103 4.45 -0.25 -8.36
N GLY A 104 3.72 0.80 -8.00
CA GLY A 104 2.31 0.76 -7.71
C GLY A 104 1.57 2.00 -8.20
N ARG A 105 0.25 1.97 -8.03
CA ARG A 105 -0.69 3.04 -8.39
C ARG A 105 -1.54 3.38 -7.17
N ALA A 106 -1.67 4.67 -6.90
CA ALA A 106 -2.54 5.21 -5.87
C ALA A 106 -3.62 6.11 -6.44
N GLU A 107 -4.78 6.09 -5.81
CA GLU A 107 -5.97 6.86 -6.18
C GLU A 107 -6.62 7.42 -4.92
N PHE A 108 -7.20 8.62 -5.00
CA PHE A 108 -7.95 9.18 -3.90
C PHE A 108 -9.23 8.39 -3.61
N VAL A 109 -9.55 8.25 -2.34
CA VAL A 109 -10.82 7.73 -1.85
C VAL A 109 -11.69 8.94 -1.53
N GLY A 110 -12.45 9.41 -2.52
CA GLY A 110 -13.29 10.60 -2.41
C GLY A 110 -12.60 11.86 -2.90
N SER A 111 -12.71 12.95 -2.14
CA SER A 111 -12.22 14.27 -2.53
C SER A 111 -10.68 14.36 -2.46
N PRO A 112 -10.01 14.96 -3.46
CA PRO A 112 -8.55 15.04 -3.51
C PRO A 112 -7.93 16.01 -2.49
N ASP A 113 -8.73 16.84 -1.83
CA ASP A 113 -8.30 17.71 -0.71
C ASP A 113 -8.20 16.95 0.63
N ARG A 114 -8.59 15.68 0.67
CA ARG A 114 -8.43 14.78 1.81
C ARG A 114 -7.37 13.75 1.49
N ALA A 115 -6.39 13.58 2.36
CA ALA A 115 -5.27 12.67 2.17
C ALA A 115 -5.62 11.19 2.44
N ALA A 116 -6.75 10.74 1.89
CA ALA A 116 -7.24 9.37 1.93
C ALA A 116 -7.08 8.74 0.55
N LEU A 117 -6.24 7.72 0.45
CA LEU A 117 -5.92 7.05 -0.80
C LEU A 117 -6.08 5.54 -0.66
N LYS A 118 -6.20 4.88 -1.80
CA LYS A 118 -6.03 3.44 -1.97
C LYS A 118 -4.80 3.21 -2.84
N VAL A 119 -3.98 2.22 -2.51
CA VAL A 119 -2.72 1.91 -3.21
C VAL A 119 -2.71 0.44 -3.60
N SER A 120 -2.32 0.14 -4.84
CA SER A 120 -2.09 -1.22 -5.32
C SER A 120 -0.70 -1.35 -5.93
N PHE A 121 0.01 -2.43 -5.58
CA PHE A 121 1.28 -2.84 -6.19
C PHE A 121 1.14 -4.10 -7.07
N PHE A 122 0.05 -4.86 -6.92
CA PHE A 122 -0.17 -6.12 -7.65
C PHE A 122 -1.67 -6.37 -7.87
N GLY A 123 -2.14 -6.37 -9.12
CA GLY A 123 -3.52 -6.75 -9.48
C GLY A 123 -4.62 -5.90 -8.80
N PRO A 124 -5.87 -6.38 -8.74
CA PRO A 124 -7.00 -5.61 -8.19
C PRO A 124 -7.01 -5.54 -6.65
N PHE A 125 -5.86 -5.68 -5.98
CA PHE A 125 -5.75 -5.63 -4.52
C PHE A 125 -5.30 -4.24 -4.06
N TYR A 126 -6.16 -3.56 -3.30
CA TYR A 126 -5.89 -2.22 -2.80
C TYR A 126 -5.77 -2.20 -1.28
N GLY A 127 -4.71 -1.58 -0.77
CA GLY A 127 -4.58 -1.19 0.63
C GLY A 127 -4.95 0.27 0.83
N GLY A 128 -5.47 0.64 2.00
CA GLY A 128 -5.67 2.03 2.39
C GLY A 128 -4.34 2.72 2.65
N TYR A 129 -4.30 4.03 2.40
CA TYR A 129 -3.18 4.91 2.67
C TYR A 129 -3.74 6.26 3.12
N ASN A 130 -3.64 6.56 4.41
CA ASN A 130 -4.29 7.70 5.04
C ASN A 130 -3.21 8.55 5.71
N VAL A 131 -2.94 9.75 5.21
CA VAL A 131 -2.01 10.68 5.89
C VAL A 131 -2.74 11.29 7.09
N VAL A 132 -2.29 11.00 8.30
CA VAL A 132 -2.98 11.36 9.57
C VAL A 132 -2.29 12.47 10.35
N ALA A 133 -1.06 12.81 9.96
CA ALA A 133 -0.31 13.98 10.39
C ALA A 133 0.64 14.40 9.27
N LEU A 134 0.76 15.70 9.01
CA LEU A 134 1.55 16.25 7.92
C LEU A 134 2.07 17.63 8.34
N ASP A 135 3.35 17.84 8.12
CA ASP A 135 4.01 19.14 8.29
C ASP A 135 3.45 20.20 7.33
N GLU A 136 3.37 21.46 7.75
CA GLU A 136 2.91 22.58 6.90
C GLU A 136 3.75 22.75 5.64
N ASN A 137 5.04 22.43 5.72
CA ASN A 137 6.01 22.49 4.62
C ASN A 137 6.24 21.13 3.94
N TYR A 138 5.42 20.12 4.26
CA TYR A 138 5.49 18.77 3.67
C TYR A 138 6.87 18.12 3.86
N GLN A 139 7.52 18.40 5.00
CA GLN A 139 8.84 17.83 5.32
C GLN A 139 8.76 16.48 6.01
N TRP A 140 7.65 16.18 6.70
CA TRP A 140 7.39 14.89 7.34
C TRP A 140 5.91 14.54 7.29
N ALA A 141 5.59 13.25 7.34
CA ALA A 141 4.23 12.74 7.34
C ALA A 141 4.11 11.45 8.17
N MET A 142 2.96 11.25 8.81
CA MET A 142 2.55 9.96 9.34
C MET A 142 1.40 9.41 8.52
N VAL A 143 1.51 8.13 8.18
CA VAL A 143 0.53 7.41 7.36
C VAL A 143 0.00 6.20 8.13
N VAL A 144 -1.32 6.01 8.11
CA VAL A 144 -2.01 4.81 8.56
C VAL A 144 -2.59 4.08 7.36
N GLY A 145 -2.40 2.77 7.29
CA GLY A 145 -2.89 1.93 6.20
C GLY A 145 -4.38 1.61 6.32
N SER A 146 -4.76 0.37 5.94
CA SER A 146 -6.13 -0.15 6.12
C SER A 146 -6.51 -0.43 7.58
N SER A 147 -5.56 -0.40 8.51
CA SER A 147 -5.77 -0.52 9.96
C SER A 147 -4.59 0.12 10.70
N THR A 148 -4.70 0.26 12.03
CA THR A 148 -3.63 0.76 12.91
C THR A 148 -2.43 -0.19 13.04
N ASP A 149 -2.50 -1.40 12.47
CA ASP A 149 -1.36 -2.30 12.36
C ASP A 149 -0.39 -1.94 11.23
N TYR A 150 -0.80 -1.01 10.34
CA TYR A 150 0.01 -0.54 9.23
C TYR A 150 0.30 0.95 9.41
N VAL A 151 1.50 1.28 9.85
CA VAL A 151 1.92 2.67 10.09
C VAL A 151 3.28 2.91 9.47
N TRP A 152 3.44 4.08 8.86
CA TRP A 152 4.71 4.59 8.35
C TRP A 152 4.91 6.04 8.79
N VAL A 153 6.16 6.39 9.04
CA VAL A 153 6.62 7.77 9.18
C VAL A 153 7.55 8.06 8.02
N LEU A 154 7.22 9.09 7.25
CA LEU A 154 7.95 9.54 6.08
C LEU A 154 8.61 10.89 6.35
N SER A 155 9.78 11.10 5.76
CA SER A 155 10.54 12.35 5.89
C SER A 155 11.24 12.70 4.59
N ARG A 156 11.34 14.00 4.26
CA ARG A 156 12.16 14.48 3.13
C ARG A 156 13.65 14.34 3.39
N THR A 157 14.05 14.24 4.65
CA THR A 157 15.42 13.96 5.08
C THR A 157 15.55 12.55 5.67
N PRO A 158 16.73 11.91 5.65
CA PRO A 158 16.91 10.55 6.17
C PRO A 158 16.66 10.37 7.67
N THR A 159 16.51 11.46 8.43
CA THR A 159 16.23 11.46 9.86
C THR A 159 15.26 12.58 10.21
N LEU A 160 14.60 12.45 11.37
CA LEU A 160 13.76 13.48 11.96
C LEU A 160 14.35 14.04 13.25
N PRO A 161 14.13 15.34 13.55
CA PRO A 161 14.40 15.91 14.87
C PRO A 161 13.65 15.17 15.98
N TRP A 162 14.25 15.08 17.16
CA TRP A 162 13.71 14.32 18.29
C TRP A 162 12.27 14.73 18.68
N HIS A 163 12.02 16.04 18.82
CA HIS A 163 10.69 16.55 19.19
C HIS A 163 9.60 16.18 18.18
N VAL A 164 9.93 16.09 16.88
CA VAL A 164 8.98 15.63 15.85
C VAL A 164 8.66 14.16 16.06
N ARG A 165 9.66 13.33 16.40
CA ARG A 165 9.43 11.91 16.68
C ARG A 165 8.51 11.72 17.87
N GLU A 166 8.74 12.42 18.96
CA GLU A 166 7.89 12.36 20.16
C GLU A 166 6.45 12.75 19.84
N HIS A 167 6.26 13.90 19.18
CA HIS A 167 4.95 14.37 18.74
C HIS A 167 4.21 13.32 17.88
N LEU A 168 4.92 12.69 16.95
CA LEU A 168 4.38 11.64 16.09
C LEU A 168 4.01 10.37 16.90
N MET A 169 4.78 10.00 17.93
CA MET A 169 4.43 8.86 18.78
C MET A 169 3.20 9.12 19.65
N GLU A 170 3.08 10.32 20.21
CA GLU A 170 1.86 10.75 20.92
C GLU A 170 0.64 10.69 19.99
N ARG A 171 0.80 11.20 18.76
CA ARG A 171 -0.26 11.14 17.75
C ARG A 171 -0.64 9.71 17.40
N ALA A 172 0.32 8.82 17.17
CA ALA A 172 0.06 7.41 16.89
C ALA A 172 -0.70 6.73 18.04
N GLN A 173 -0.26 6.96 19.28
CA GLN A 173 -0.92 6.42 20.47
C GLN A 173 -2.38 6.91 20.59
N ALA A 174 -2.63 8.19 20.33
CA ALA A 174 -3.97 8.76 20.35
C ALA A 174 -4.90 8.17 19.28
N LEU A 175 -4.33 7.64 18.18
CA LEU A 175 -5.06 6.94 17.13
C LEU A 175 -5.26 5.44 17.42
N GLY A 176 -4.83 4.95 18.58
CA GLY A 176 -4.93 3.54 18.96
C GLY A 176 -3.85 2.64 18.32
N VAL A 177 -2.76 3.22 17.83
CA VAL A 177 -1.60 2.46 17.34
C VAL A 177 -0.80 1.93 18.54
N ASP A 178 -0.41 0.66 18.49
CA ASP A 178 0.56 0.09 19.41
C ASP A 178 1.98 0.60 19.07
N VAL A 179 2.36 1.72 19.66
CA VAL A 179 3.64 2.39 19.41
C VAL A 179 4.85 1.53 19.75
N SER A 180 4.70 0.48 20.57
CA SER A 180 5.79 -0.46 20.87
C SER A 180 6.21 -1.29 19.65
N LYS A 181 5.35 -1.40 18.65
CA LYS A 181 5.62 -2.10 17.38
C LYS A 181 6.30 -1.21 16.33
N ILE A 182 6.40 0.11 16.57
CA ILE A 182 7.01 1.04 15.62
C ILE A 182 8.53 0.90 15.71
N VAL A 183 9.15 0.56 14.59
CA VAL A 183 10.59 0.45 14.43
C VAL A 183 11.10 1.66 13.65
N TRP A 184 12.06 2.38 14.23
CA TRP A 184 12.72 3.51 13.57
C TRP A 184 13.87 3.01 12.68
N ALA A 185 13.94 3.56 11.47
CA ALA A 185 15.05 3.31 10.56
C ALA A 185 16.34 3.92 11.15
N GLN A 186 17.43 3.17 11.05
CA GLN A 186 18.74 3.68 11.44
C GLN A 186 19.30 4.60 10.35
N PRO A 187 20.03 5.67 10.73
CA PRO A 187 20.77 6.49 9.78
C PRO A 187 21.75 5.65 8.95
N ALA A 188 21.91 6.02 7.67
CA ALA A 188 22.80 5.30 6.74
C ALA A 188 24.26 5.18 7.25
N ALA A 189 24.75 6.21 7.96
CA ALA A 189 26.09 6.23 8.54
C ALA A 189 26.29 5.13 9.61
N GLU A 190 25.30 4.93 10.49
CA GLU A 190 25.35 3.91 11.53
C GLU A 190 25.19 2.50 10.95
N GLN A 191 24.40 2.35 9.88
CA GLN A 191 24.29 1.09 9.16
C GLN A 191 25.60 0.71 8.46
N HIS A 192 26.34 1.68 7.90
CA HIS A 192 27.68 1.44 7.33
C HIS A 192 28.69 1.04 8.42
N ALA A 193 28.71 1.72 9.56
CA ALA A 193 29.61 1.41 10.67
C ALA A 193 29.37 0.00 11.25
N ARG A 194 28.11 -0.40 11.46
CA ARG A 194 27.78 -1.77 11.91
C ARG A 194 28.18 -2.84 10.89
N ARG A 195 28.04 -2.56 9.58
CA ARG A 195 28.50 -3.48 8.53
C ARG A 195 30.01 -3.68 8.53
N ALA A 196 30.78 -2.64 8.87
CA ALA A 196 32.22 -2.76 9.02
C ALA A 196 32.58 -3.59 10.26
N ALA A 197 31.88 -3.38 11.39
CA ALA A 197 32.14 -4.07 12.66
C ALA A 197 31.75 -5.56 12.67
N VAL A 198 30.77 -6.00 11.88
CA VAL A 198 30.41 -7.44 11.75
C VAL A 198 31.40 -8.21 10.86
N ARG A 199 32.30 -7.51 10.15
CA ARG A 199 33.32 -8.12 9.27
C ARG A 199 34.69 -8.28 9.93
N THR A 200 34.86 -7.79 11.16
CA THR A 200 36.07 -7.93 11.99
C THR A 200 35.82 -8.95 13.08
#